data_AF-K0VI75-F1
#
_entry.id   AF-K0VI75-F1
#
_cell.length_a   1.000
_cell.length_b   1.000
_cell.length_c   1.000
_cell.angle_alpha   90.00
_cell.angle_beta   90.00
_cell.angle_gamma   90.00
#
_symmetry.space_group_name_H-M   'P 1'
#
loop_
_entity.id
_entity.type
_entity.pdbx_description
1 polymer ?
#
loop_
_entity_poly.entity_id
_entity_poly.type
_entity_poly.pdbx_seq_one_letter_code
_entity_poly.pdbx_strand_id
1 'polypeptide(L)'
;MTSSATESQRDVDGRFADHDDLAEFGYDQQLHRRLGKFESFAAGFSFVSILTTIFQLFGLGFGFGGPAFFWTWPAVFLGQFLVALCFAELAARYPISGAIYQWSRRMGGEVIGWFGGWFMILAQIVTASAAAIALQVVLPTIWSGFQIIGDDPALTSPSGAANAVLLGTVLLVLTTTINCLGVKWMSRVNSAGVICEIVGVIAVIGVFFTHAQRGPQVVFDTGAPGQQPGYVWAWIMSGLMAAYVMVGFGSAGELAVGSGWPEPRRFRLPGHRYRR
;
A
#
# COMPACT_ATOMS: atom_id res chain seq x y z
N MET A 1 28.86 -18.41 -32.15
CA MET A 1 29.71 -17.44 -31.40
C MET A 1 29.23 -15.99 -31.49
N THR A 2 28.22 -15.64 -32.29
CA THR A 2 27.74 -14.26 -32.48
C THR A 2 26.68 -13.77 -31.47
N SER A 3 25.98 -14.66 -30.76
CA SER A 3 24.90 -14.27 -29.82
C SER A 3 25.40 -13.64 -28.50
N SER A 4 26.55 -14.10 -27.99
CA SER A 4 27.12 -13.65 -26.72
C SER A 4 27.66 -12.22 -26.78
N ALA A 5 28.17 -11.80 -27.94
CA ALA A 5 28.66 -10.43 -28.14
C ALA A 5 27.51 -9.41 -28.17
N THR A 6 26.38 -9.75 -28.80
CA THR A 6 25.20 -8.86 -28.88
C THR A 6 24.46 -8.72 -27.53
N GLU A 7 24.64 -9.68 -26.63
CA GLU A 7 24.05 -9.66 -25.29
C GLU A 7 24.93 -8.85 -24.33
N SER A 8 26.26 -9.06 -24.39
CA SER A 8 27.23 -8.25 -23.64
C SER A 8 27.20 -6.77 -24.03
N GLN A 9 26.96 -6.46 -25.31
CA GLN A 9 26.94 -5.08 -25.79
C GLN A 9 25.62 -4.36 -25.44
N ARG A 10 24.50 -5.10 -25.38
CA ARG A 10 23.21 -4.59 -24.86
C ARG A 10 23.26 -4.28 -23.36
N ASP A 11 23.96 -5.11 -22.58
CA ASP A 11 24.09 -4.92 -21.13
C ASP A 11 25.01 -3.74 -20.77
N VAL A 12 25.96 -3.43 -21.66
CA VAL A 12 26.86 -2.27 -21.53
C VAL A 12 26.17 -0.98 -21.96
N ASP A 13 25.48 -0.95 -23.11
CA ASP A 13 24.71 0.22 -23.56
C ASP A 13 23.58 0.60 -22.60
N GLY A 14 22.94 -0.40 -21.97
CA GLY A 14 21.90 -0.17 -20.95
C GLY A 14 22.44 0.47 -19.66
N ARG A 15 23.70 0.21 -19.28
CA ARG A 15 24.34 0.82 -18.09
C ARG A 15 24.74 2.28 -18.31
N PHE A 16 25.10 2.66 -19.55
CA PHE A 16 25.49 4.03 -19.86
C PHE A 16 24.28 4.98 -19.99
N ALA A 17 23.17 4.51 -20.56
CA ALA A 17 21.95 5.31 -20.67
C ALA A 17 21.33 5.66 -19.29
N ASP A 18 21.30 4.69 -18.37
CA ASP A 18 20.68 4.82 -17.04
C ASP A 18 21.50 5.73 -16.10
N HIS A 19 22.83 5.81 -16.31
CA HIS A 19 23.72 6.73 -15.59
C HIS A 19 23.55 8.18 -16.06
N ASP A 20 23.30 8.40 -17.36
CA ASP A 20 23.10 9.73 -17.93
C ASP A 20 21.76 10.36 -17.50
N ASP A 21 20.70 9.57 -17.30
CA ASP A 21 19.37 10.07 -16.91
C ASP A 21 19.29 10.57 -15.45
N LEU A 22 19.98 9.90 -14.51
CA LEU A 22 20.08 10.38 -13.12
C LEU A 22 21.03 11.57 -12.99
N ALA A 23 22.09 11.58 -13.79
CA ALA A 23 23.03 12.70 -13.89
C ALA A 23 22.36 13.95 -14.47
N GLU A 24 21.39 13.81 -15.40
CA GLU A 24 20.56 14.92 -15.90
C GLU A 24 19.76 15.61 -14.78
N PHE A 25 19.43 14.88 -13.71
CA PHE A 25 18.76 15.43 -12.52
C PHE A 25 19.70 15.73 -11.34
N GLY A 26 21.02 15.58 -11.51
CA GLY A 26 22.03 15.89 -10.49
C GLY A 26 22.10 14.88 -9.33
N TYR A 27 21.63 13.64 -9.52
CA TYR A 27 21.67 12.59 -8.51
C TYR A 27 22.68 11.49 -8.89
N ASP A 28 23.55 11.13 -7.94
CA ASP A 28 24.47 9.99 -8.08
C ASP A 28 23.74 8.66 -7.82
N GLN A 29 23.97 7.64 -8.65
CA GLN A 29 23.32 6.33 -8.55
C GLN A 29 23.92 5.49 -7.39
N GLN A 30 23.35 5.62 -6.18
CA GLN A 30 23.91 4.97 -4.97
C GLN A 30 23.37 3.55 -4.66
N LEU A 31 22.30 3.09 -5.32
CA LEU A 31 21.67 1.79 -5.02
C LEU A 31 22.08 0.72 -6.05
N HIS A 32 22.74 -0.35 -5.59
CA HIS A 32 22.99 -1.53 -6.44
C HIS A 32 21.67 -2.21 -6.81
N ARG A 33 21.17 -1.95 -8.01
CA ARG A 33 19.97 -2.57 -8.62
C ARG A 33 20.18 -4.10 -8.70
N ARG A 34 19.69 -4.85 -7.71
CA ARG A 34 19.66 -6.33 -7.72
C ARG A 34 18.26 -6.94 -7.74
N LEU A 35 17.20 -6.13 -7.68
CA LEU A 35 15.84 -6.66 -7.72
C LEU A 35 15.37 -6.89 -9.16
N GLY A 36 15.03 -8.15 -9.48
CA GLY A 36 14.43 -8.54 -10.76
C GLY A 36 12.97 -8.09 -10.89
N LYS A 37 12.42 -8.07 -12.13
CA LYS A 37 11.04 -7.62 -12.41
C LYS A 37 9.97 -8.29 -11.55
N PHE A 38 10.12 -9.60 -11.34
CA PHE A 38 9.24 -10.38 -10.49
C PHE A 38 9.41 -10.03 -9.01
N GLU A 39 10.63 -9.74 -8.56
CA GLU A 39 10.91 -9.41 -7.16
C GLU A 39 10.36 -8.02 -6.80
N SER A 40 10.38 -7.06 -7.72
CA SER A 40 9.77 -5.74 -7.52
C SER A 40 8.25 -5.79 -7.55
N PHE A 41 7.66 -6.62 -8.42
CA PHE A 41 6.23 -6.89 -8.41
C PHE A 41 5.79 -7.60 -7.12
N ALA A 42 6.53 -8.64 -6.72
CA ALA A 42 6.27 -9.39 -5.48
C ALA A 42 6.46 -8.51 -4.24
N ALA A 43 7.48 -7.65 -4.22
CA ALA A 43 7.66 -6.64 -3.18
C ALA A 43 6.47 -5.69 -3.13
N GLY A 44 6.02 -5.16 -4.28
CA GLY A 44 4.85 -4.28 -4.34
C GLY A 44 3.55 -4.92 -3.87
N PHE A 45 3.31 -6.19 -4.23
CA PHE A 45 2.18 -6.98 -3.74
C PHE A 45 2.26 -7.24 -2.23
N SER A 46 3.47 -7.50 -1.73
CA SER A 46 3.77 -7.76 -0.32
C SER A 46 3.56 -6.54 0.61
N PHE A 47 3.58 -5.31 0.07
CA PHE A 47 3.29 -4.10 0.86
C PHE A 47 1.80 -3.91 1.19
N VAL A 48 0.90 -4.62 0.50
CA VAL A 48 -0.54 -4.48 0.73
C VAL A 48 -0.96 -5.46 1.83
N SER A 49 -1.10 -4.98 3.06
CA SER A 49 -1.58 -5.78 4.20
C SER A 49 -3.09 -5.99 4.14
N ILE A 50 -3.51 -7.03 3.41
CA ILE A 50 -4.92 -7.33 3.15
C ILE A 50 -5.61 -7.84 4.42
N LEU A 51 -5.00 -8.78 5.15
CA LEU A 51 -5.64 -9.41 6.32
C LEU A 51 -5.90 -8.43 7.45
N THR A 52 -4.89 -7.62 7.80
CA THR A 52 -5.00 -6.65 8.90
C THR A 52 -6.16 -5.69 8.64
N THR A 53 -6.22 -5.15 7.42
CA THR A 53 -7.28 -4.20 7.06
C THR A 53 -8.66 -4.85 7.06
N ILE A 54 -8.79 -6.05 6.47
CA ILE A 54 -10.08 -6.73 6.41
C ILE A 54 -10.60 -6.94 7.83
N PHE A 55 -9.82 -7.52 8.74
CA PHE A 55 -10.29 -7.76 10.11
C PHE A 55 -10.61 -6.46 10.87
N GLN A 56 -9.88 -5.38 10.57
CA GLN A 56 -10.10 -4.09 11.22
C GLN A 56 -11.38 -3.39 10.73
N LEU A 57 -11.65 -3.37 9.43
CA LEU A 57 -12.73 -2.57 8.84
C LEU A 57 -13.95 -3.39 8.39
N PHE A 58 -13.90 -4.73 8.40
CA PHE A 58 -15.00 -5.57 7.91
C PHE A 58 -16.34 -5.24 8.57
N GLY A 59 -16.36 -5.09 9.90
CA GLY A 59 -17.58 -4.74 10.64
C GLY A 59 -18.17 -3.40 10.20
N LEU A 60 -17.32 -2.42 9.90
CA LEU A 60 -17.73 -1.09 9.42
C LEU A 60 -18.24 -1.17 7.97
N GLY A 61 -17.48 -1.80 7.07
CA GLY A 61 -17.84 -1.93 5.66
C GLY A 61 -19.15 -2.72 5.48
N PHE A 62 -19.24 -3.90 6.08
CA PHE A 62 -20.44 -4.72 6.04
C PHE A 62 -21.62 -4.06 6.77
N GLY A 63 -21.37 -3.36 7.87
CA GLY A 63 -22.41 -2.65 8.63
C GLY A 63 -23.10 -1.54 7.84
N PHE A 64 -22.36 -0.75 7.06
CA PHE A 64 -22.93 0.31 6.22
C PHE A 64 -23.48 -0.18 4.89
N GLY A 65 -22.77 -1.08 4.19
CA GLY A 65 -23.14 -1.51 2.85
C GLY A 65 -24.08 -2.72 2.83
N GLY A 66 -24.18 -3.46 3.92
CA GLY A 66 -24.84 -4.77 3.96
C GLY A 66 -24.20 -5.74 2.96
N PRO A 67 -24.97 -6.72 2.45
CA PRO A 67 -24.48 -7.64 1.44
C PRO A 67 -23.98 -6.98 0.14
N ALA A 68 -24.55 -5.82 -0.24
CA ALA A 68 -24.13 -5.08 -1.42
C ALA A 68 -22.73 -4.44 -1.30
N PHE A 69 -22.12 -4.43 -0.10
CA PHE A 69 -20.75 -3.97 0.13
C PHE A 69 -19.75 -4.63 -0.83
N PHE A 70 -19.97 -5.90 -1.20
CA PHE A 70 -19.07 -6.60 -2.13
C PHE A 70 -18.87 -5.85 -3.47
N TRP A 71 -19.91 -5.17 -3.97
CA TRP A 71 -19.83 -4.42 -5.23
C TRP A 71 -19.03 -3.12 -5.12
N THR A 72 -18.73 -2.65 -3.92
CA THR A 72 -17.81 -1.52 -3.74
C THR A 72 -16.37 -1.90 -4.07
N TRP A 73 -15.99 -3.18 -3.91
CA TRP A 73 -14.63 -3.64 -4.18
C TRP A 73 -14.23 -3.48 -5.65
N PRO A 74 -14.99 -4.00 -6.65
CA PRO A 74 -14.68 -3.76 -8.06
C PRO A 74 -14.69 -2.28 -8.44
N ALA A 75 -15.62 -1.49 -7.89
CA ALA A 75 -15.73 -0.07 -8.17
C ALA A 75 -14.49 0.71 -7.69
N VAL A 76 -14.08 0.48 -6.43
CA VAL A 76 -12.89 1.08 -5.85
C VAL A 76 -11.62 0.58 -6.54
N PHE A 77 -11.55 -0.72 -6.85
CA PHE A 77 -10.44 -1.30 -7.60
C PHE A 77 -10.24 -0.61 -8.95
N LEU A 78 -11.33 -0.38 -9.71
CA LEU A 78 -11.25 0.32 -10.98
C LEU A 78 -10.71 1.75 -10.81
N GLY A 79 -11.20 2.48 -9.81
CA GLY A 79 -10.69 3.81 -9.48
C GLY A 79 -9.20 3.80 -9.14
N GLN A 80 -8.78 2.86 -8.27
CA GLN A 80 -7.39 2.72 -7.87
C GLN A 80 -6.50 2.28 -9.04
N PHE A 81 -7.00 1.43 -9.92
CA PHE A 81 -6.29 0.98 -11.10
C PHE A 81 -6.01 2.15 -12.05
N LEU A 82 -6.98 3.06 -12.26
CA LEU A 82 -6.76 4.28 -13.04
C LEU A 82 -5.69 5.18 -12.41
N VAL A 83 -5.71 5.35 -11.07
CA VAL A 83 -4.67 6.11 -10.36
C VAL A 83 -3.29 5.44 -10.51
N ALA A 84 -3.23 4.11 -10.42
CA ALA A 84 -2.00 3.35 -10.61
C ALA A 84 -1.43 3.50 -12.03
N LEU A 85 -2.29 3.58 -13.07
CA LEU A 85 -1.87 3.87 -14.43
C LEU A 85 -1.25 5.28 -14.56
N CYS A 86 -1.85 6.28 -13.91
CA CYS A 86 -1.25 7.62 -13.86
C CYS A 86 0.12 7.59 -13.18
N PHE A 87 0.26 6.87 -12.06
CA PHE A 87 1.54 6.73 -11.36
C PHE A 87 2.58 5.97 -12.19
N ALA A 88 2.16 4.96 -12.97
CA ALA A 88 3.04 4.26 -13.88
C ALA A 88 3.58 5.18 -14.99
N GLU A 89 2.75 6.07 -15.55
CA GLU A 89 3.21 7.07 -16.51
C GLU A 89 4.19 8.07 -15.88
N LEU A 90 3.90 8.55 -14.66
CA LEU A 90 4.78 9.47 -13.93
C LEU A 90 6.12 8.82 -13.59
N ALA A 91 6.11 7.58 -13.12
CA ALA A 91 7.32 6.82 -12.80
C ALA A 91 8.19 6.57 -14.05
N ALA A 92 7.57 6.30 -15.20
CA ALA A 92 8.29 6.18 -16.47
C ALA A 92 8.85 7.52 -16.96
N ARG A 93 8.22 8.65 -16.61
CA ARG A 93 8.68 9.99 -17.02
C ARG A 93 9.73 10.60 -16.08
N TYR A 94 9.67 10.28 -14.79
CA TYR A 94 10.51 10.88 -13.76
C TYR A 94 10.98 9.82 -12.74
N PRO A 95 12.03 9.05 -13.06
CA PRO A 95 12.53 7.97 -12.22
C PRO A 95 13.35 8.52 -11.03
N ILE A 96 12.68 9.16 -10.08
CA ILE A 96 13.33 9.88 -8.97
C ILE A 96 12.78 9.37 -7.63
N SER A 97 13.67 9.07 -6.69
CA SER A 97 13.32 8.70 -5.31
C SER A 97 12.65 9.87 -4.57
N GLY A 98 11.61 9.59 -3.76
CA GLY A 98 10.74 10.61 -3.16
C GLY A 98 9.59 11.07 -4.06
N ALA A 99 9.20 10.17 -4.97
CA ALA A 99 8.26 10.32 -6.08
C ALA A 99 7.14 11.34 -5.88
N ILE A 100 6.27 11.20 -4.88
CA ILE A 100 5.06 12.04 -4.78
C ILE A 100 5.41 13.52 -4.56
N TYR A 101 6.33 13.84 -3.64
CA TYR A 101 6.77 15.21 -3.41
C TYR A 101 7.49 15.78 -4.65
N GLN A 102 8.41 15.01 -5.23
CA GLN A 102 9.21 15.45 -6.37
C GLN A 102 8.36 15.64 -7.63
N TRP A 103 7.43 14.72 -7.91
CA TRP A 103 6.49 14.83 -9.02
C TRP A 103 5.55 16.02 -8.84
N SER A 104 5.00 16.20 -7.63
CA SER A 104 4.10 17.33 -7.31
C SER A 104 4.81 18.67 -7.46
N ARG A 105 6.06 18.78 -6.98
CA ARG A 105 6.87 19.99 -7.10
C ARG A 105 7.19 20.33 -8.55
N ARG A 106 7.47 19.33 -9.39
CA ARG A 106 7.84 19.53 -10.80
C ARG A 106 6.66 19.87 -11.70
N MET A 107 5.49 19.28 -11.45
CA MET A 107 4.28 19.55 -12.24
C MET A 107 3.57 20.83 -11.79
N GLY A 108 3.53 21.07 -10.48
CA GLY A 108 2.71 22.12 -9.87
C GLY A 108 3.49 23.28 -9.25
N GLY A 109 4.82 23.27 -9.35
CA GLY A 109 5.67 24.25 -8.70
C GLY A 109 5.85 24.02 -7.19
N GLU A 110 6.57 24.94 -6.55
CA GLU A 110 7.00 24.80 -5.15
C GLU A 110 5.84 24.74 -4.15
N VAL A 111 4.77 25.49 -4.38
CA VAL A 111 3.59 25.53 -3.51
C VAL A 111 2.87 24.18 -3.49
N ILE A 112 2.63 23.59 -4.66
CA ILE A 112 1.96 22.28 -4.76
C ILE A 112 2.85 21.16 -4.19
N GLY A 113 4.17 21.22 -4.44
CA GLY A 113 5.14 20.34 -3.81
C GLY A 113 5.12 20.43 -2.29
N TRP A 114 5.08 21.64 -1.72
CA TRP A 114 5.01 21.87 -0.28
C TRP A 114 3.77 21.25 0.35
N PHE A 115 2.58 21.49 -0.22
CA PHE A 115 1.36 20.85 0.24
C PHE A 115 1.42 19.32 0.10
N GLY A 116 1.94 18.81 -1.03
CA GLY A 116 2.14 17.38 -1.24
C GLY A 116 2.99 16.73 -0.15
N GLY A 117 4.09 17.38 0.26
CA GLY A 117 4.94 16.92 1.36
C GLY A 117 4.21 16.86 2.71
N TRP A 118 3.43 17.90 3.04
CA TRP A 118 2.61 17.88 4.27
C TRP A 118 1.54 16.79 4.25
N PHE A 119 0.85 16.59 3.13
CA PHE A 119 -0.11 15.50 2.99
C PHE A 119 0.53 14.13 3.13
N MET A 120 1.76 13.93 2.65
CA MET A 120 2.51 12.70 2.90
C MET A 120 2.79 12.49 4.39
N ILE A 121 3.26 13.51 5.10
CA ILE A 121 3.51 13.41 6.55
C ILE A 121 2.22 13.05 7.30
N LEU A 122 1.13 13.75 6.99
CA LEU A 122 -0.18 13.49 7.59
C LEU A 122 -0.67 12.06 7.29
N ALA A 123 -0.52 11.60 6.05
CA ALA A 123 -0.88 10.24 5.66
C ALA A 123 -0.09 9.20 6.47
N GLN A 124 1.20 9.41 6.71
CA GLN A 124 2.01 8.50 7.53
C GLN A 124 1.60 8.51 9.01
N ILE A 125 1.27 9.67 9.57
CA ILE A 125 0.79 9.79 10.96
C ILE A 125 -0.56 9.06 11.12
N VAL A 126 -1.47 9.23 10.16
CA VAL A 126 -2.78 8.57 10.17
C VAL A 126 -2.60 7.05 10.01
N THR A 127 -1.73 6.61 9.10
CA THR A 127 -1.44 5.18 8.88
C THR A 127 -0.87 4.51 10.13
N ALA A 128 0.08 5.16 10.81
CA ALA A 128 0.64 4.66 12.05
C ALA A 128 -0.41 4.58 13.17
N SER A 129 -1.26 5.61 13.30
CA SER A 129 -2.37 5.64 14.26
C SER A 129 -3.40 4.55 13.97
N ALA A 130 -3.72 4.30 12.70
CA ALA A 130 -4.68 3.30 12.30
C ALA A 130 -4.17 1.87 12.58
N ALA A 131 -2.87 1.61 12.41
CA ALA A 131 -2.25 0.34 12.81
C ALA A 131 -2.32 0.11 14.33
N ALA A 132 -2.14 1.16 15.14
CA ALA A 132 -2.32 1.10 16.58
C ALA A 132 -3.77 0.74 16.97
N ILE A 133 -4.76 1.35 16.33
CA ILE A 133 -6.18 1.04 16.56
C ILE A 133 -6.52 -0.40 16.13
N ALA A 134 -5.89 -0.91 15.07
CA ALA A 134 -6.10 -2.28 14.59
C ALA A 134 -5.82 -3.33 15.67
N LEU A 135 -4.80 -3.11 16.50
CA LEU A 135 -4.48 -4.00 17.63
C LEU A 135 -5.63 -4.13 18.62
N GLN A 136 -6.30 -3.02 18.95
CA GLN A 136 -7.46 -3.04 19.85
C GLN A 136 -8.66 -3.76 19.24
N VAL A 137 -8.86 -3.66 17.93
CA VAL A 137 -9.99 -4.32 17.27
C VAL A 137 -9.77 -5.84 17.24
N VAL A 138 -8.53 -6.29 17.05
CA VAL A 138 -8.22 -7.70 16.78
C VAL A 138 -7.81 -8.46 18.04
N LEU A 139 -6.86 -7.95 18.84
CA LEU A 139 -6.28 -8.72 19.95
C LEU A 139 -7.29 -9.16 21.02
N PRO A 140 -8.20 -8.30 21.52
CA PRO A 140 -9.20 -8.69 22.52
C PRO A 140 -10.18 -9.77 22.03
N THR A 141 -10.42 -9.84 20.71
CA THR A 141 -11.28 -10.89 20.13
C THR A 141 -10.61 -12.27 20.09
N ILE A 142 -9.27 -12.30 20.06
CA ILE A 142 -8.48 -13.54 20.11
C ILE A 142 -8.36 -14.02 21.56
N TRP A 143 -8.04 -13.10 22.47
CA TRP A 143 -7.88 -13.40 23.88
C TRP A 143 -8.20 -12.18 24.74
N SER A 144 -9.08 -12.36 25.73
CA SER A 144 -9.50 -11.30 26.65
C SER A 144 -8.34 -10.72 27.47
N GLY A 145 -7.22 -11.43 27.63
CA GLY A 145 -6.04 -10.94 28.33
C GLY A 145 -5.33 -9.77 27.65
N PHE A 146 -5.61 -9.48 26.37
CA PHE A 146 -5.11 -8.28 25.70
C PHE A 146 -5.92 -7.01 26.04
N GLN A 147 -7.06 -7.16 26.70
CA GLN A 147 -7.79 -6.06 27.30
C GLN A 147 -7.22 -5.80 28.71
N ILE A 148 -6.26 -4.89 28.80
CA ILE A 148 -5.55 -4.57 30.04
C ILE A 148 -6.34 -3.52 30.84
N ILE A 149 -7.03 -2.61 30.15
CA ILE A 149 -7.77 -1.51 30.76
C ILE A 149 -9.29 -1.74 30.61
N GLY A 150 -9.95 -2.02 31.73
CA GLY A 150 -11.41 -2.22 31.81
C GLY A 150 -11.92 -3.46 31.08
N ASP A 151 -13.23 -3.63 31.03
CA ASP A 151 -13.84 -4.88 30.51
C ASP A 151 -14.50 -4.73 29.13
N ASP A 152 -14.76 -3.50 28.67
CA ASP A 152 -15.36 -3.24 27.37
C ASP A 152 -14.28 -2.93 26.31
N PRO A 153 -14.07 -3.82 25.32
CA PRO A 153 -13.08 -3.63 24.27
C PRO A 153 -13.55 -2.68 23.16
N ALA A 154 -14.81 -2.26 23.15
CA ALA A 154 -15.35 -1.40 22.10
C ALA A 154 -14.61 -0.05 22.03
N LEU A 155 -14.22 0.36 20.82
CA LEU A 155 -13.52 1.63 20.59
C LEU A 155 -14.34 2.87 20.97
N THR A 156 -15.66 2.74 21.03
CA THR A 156 -16.58 3.81 21.45
C THR A 156 -16.65 3.94 22.98
N SER A 157 -16.14 2.96 23.71
CA SER A 157 -16.07 3.00 25.17
C SER A 157 -14.78 3.70 25.62
N PRO A 158 -14.82 4.42 26.77
CA PRO A 158 -13.60 4.99 27.35
C PRO A 158 -12.51 3.96 27.65
N SER A 159 -12.89 2.73 28.06
CA SER A 159 -11.93 1.67 28.38
C SER A 159 -11.27 1.10 27.12
N GLY A 160 -12.05 0.85 26.07
CA GLY A 160 -11.52 0.36 24.79
C GLY A 160 -10.62 1.39 24.12
N ALA A 161 -10.99 2.68 24.15
CA ALA A 161 -10.15 3.76 23.65
C ALA A 161 -8.83 3.89 24.44
N ALA A 162 -8.87 3.80 25.77
CA ALA A 162 -7.66 3.83 26.61
C ALA A 162 -6.75 2.62 26.34
N ASN A 163 -7.32 1.41 26.19
CA ASN A 163 -6.56 0.21 25.86
C ASN A 163 -5.93 0.31 24.46
N ALA A 164 -6.62 0.90 23.48
CA ALA A 164 -6.06 1.19 22.16
C ALA A 164 -4.85 2.10 22.22
N VAL A 165 -4.89 3.15 23.06
CA VAL A 165 -3.74 4.05 23.25
C VAL A 165 -2.57 3.30 23.88
N LEU A 166 -2.82 2.42 24.86
CA LEU A 166 -1.78 1.61 25.49
C LEU A 166 -1.12 0.65 24.48
N LEU A 167 -1.92 -0.18 23.81
CA LEU A 167 -1.43 -1.14 22.81
C LEU A 167 -0.72 -0.44 21.65
N GLY A 168 -1.28 0.68 21.19
CA GLY A 168 -0.70 1.52 20.16
C GLY A 168 0.65 2.12 20.56
N THR A 169 0.76 2.63 21.78
CA THR A 169 2.02 3.18 22.30
C THR A 169 3.09 2.09 22.39
N VAL A 170 2.73 0.90 22.89
CA VAL A 170 3.63 -0.25 22.95
C VAL A 170 4.12 -0.65 21.55
N LEU A 171 3.20 -0.71 20.57
CA LEU A 171 3.54 -1.00 19.18
C LEU A 171 4.53 0.04 18.62
N LEU A 172 4.23 1.33 18.78
CA LEU A 172 5.07 2.42 18.25
C LEU A 172 6.47 2.41 18.86
N VAL A 173 6.58 2.18 20.18
CA VAL A 173 7.87 2.04 20.86
C VAL A 173 8.62 0.84 20.29
N LEU A 174 7.97 -0.33 20.18
CA LEU A 174 8.59 -1.53 19.64
C LEU A 174 9.10 -1.34 18.21
N THR A 175 8.25 -0.80 17.31
CA THR A 175 8.65 -0.56 15.92
C THR A 175 9.77 0.46 15.82
N THR A 176 9.74 1.52 16.64
CA THR A 176 10.80 2.52 16.68
C THR A 176 12.11 1.92 17.18
N THR A 177 12.07 1.10 18.24
CA THR A 177 13.24 0.38 18.74
C THR A 177 13.83 -0.55 17.67
N ILE A 178 13.00 -1.33 16.97
CA ILE A 178 13.44 -2.20 15.87
C ILE A 178 14.11 -1.38 14.76
N ASN A 179 13.54 -0.23 14.41
CA ASN A 179 14.13 0.68 13.42
C ASN A 179 15.49 1.22 13.87
N CYS A 180 15.68 1.49 15.17
CA CYS A 180 16.96 1.93 15.73
C CYS A 180 18.02 0.82 15.78
N LEU A 181 17.63 -0.45 15.93
CA LEU A 181 18.55 -1.61 16.00
C LEU A 181 19.17 -1.99 14.64
N GLY A 182 18.68 -1.38 13.56
CA GLY A 182 19.29 -1.44 12.24
C GLY A 182 18.49 -2.24 11.21
N VAL A 183 18.76 -1.94 9.94
CA VAL A 183 17.99 -2.38 8.76
C VAL A 183 17.83 -3.91 8.65
N LYS A 184 18.81 -4.68 9.14
CA LYS A 184 18.76 -6.16 9.10
C LYS A 184 17.65 -6.73 9.98
N TRP A 185 17.40 -6.15 11.15
CA TRP A 185 16.32 -6.60 12.04
C TRP A 185 14.95 -6.22 11.46
N MET A 186 14.83 -4.99 10.97
CA MET A 186 13.63 -4.51 10.30
C MET A 186 13.25 -5.41 9.11
N SER A 187 14.22 -5.75 8.26
CA SER A 187 13.99 -6.63 7.10
C SER A 187 13.49 -8.02 7.50
N ARG A 188 14.01 -8.61 8.58
CA ARG A 188 13.55 -9.93 9.07
C ARG A 188 12.13 -9.87 9.61
N VAL A 189 11.80 -8.85 10.41
CA VAL A 189 10.45 -8.66 10.96
C VAL A 189 9.44 -8.48 9.82
N ASN A 190 9.76 -7.63 8.84
CA ASN A 190 8.91 -7.44 7.67
C ASN A 190 8.70 -8.75 6.88
N SER A 191 9.78 -9.49 6.62
CA SER A 191 9.70 -10.76 5.89
C SER A 191 8.85 -11.80 6.64
N ALA A 192 8.98 -11.88 7.97
CA ALA A 192 8.15 -12.75 8.79
C ALA A 192 6.67 -12.34 8.75
N GLY A 193 6.36 -11.04 8.82
CA GLY A 193 5.00 -10.52 8.69
C GLY A 193 4.34 -10.96 7.39
N VAL A 194 5.03 -10.79 6.26
CA VAL A 194 4.55 -11.19 4.94
C VAL A 194 4.27 -12.69 4.85
N ILE A 195 5.17 -13.53 5.39
CA ILE A 195 4.96 -14.98 5.42
C ILE A 195 3.72 -15.32 6.25
N CYS A 196 3.58 -14.72 7.43
CA CYS A 196 2.40 -14.91 8.28
C CYS A 196 1.11 -14.49 7.56
N GLU A 197 1.15 -13.40 6.79
CA GLU A 197 -0.01 -12.96 6.01
C GLU A 197 -0.38 -13.96 4.92
N ILE A 198 0.58 -14.42 4.13
CA ILE A 198 0.33 -15.42 3.07
C ILE A 198 -0.26 -16.70 3.67
N VAL A 199 0.32 -17.18 4.77
CA VAL A 199 -0.20 -18.35 5.49
C VAL A 199 -1.62 -18.10 6.01
N GLY A 200 -1.88 -16.92 6.58
CA GLY A 200 -3.20 -16.53 7.06
C GLY A 200 -4.26 -16.51 5.95
N VAL A 201 -3.92 -15.97 4.76
CA VAL A 201 -4.82 -15.95 3.61
C VAL A 201 -5.14 -17.37 3.16
N ILE A 202 -4.12 -18.23 3.01
CA ILE A 202 -4.32 -19.64 2.63
C ILE A 202 -5.20 -20.36 3.65
N ALA A 203 -4.96 -20.14 4.95
CA ALA A 203 -5.75 -20.74 6.02
C ALA A 203 -7.22 -20.31 5.97
N VAL A 204 -7.48 -19.00 5.82
CA VAL A 204 -8.85 -18.45 5.70
C VAL A 204 -9.56 -19.03 4.47
N ILE A 205 -8.89 -19.09 3.32
CA ILE A 205 -9.44 -19.69 2.10
C ILE A 205 -9.78 -21.17 2.34
N GLY A 206 -8.87 -21.93 2.96
CA GLY A 206 -9.11 -23.35 3.30
C GLY A 206 -10.29 -23.57 4.23
N VAL A 207 -10.46 -22.69 5.23
CA VAL A 207 -11.64 -22.71 6.13
C VAL A 207 -12.92 -22.44 5.33
N PHE A 208 -12.91 -21.46 4.42
CA PHE A 208 -14.10 -21.20 3.59
C PHE A 208 -14.47 -22.39 2.69
N PHE A 209 -13.51 -23.09 2.09
CA PHE A 209 -13.82 -24.27 1.28
C PHE A 209 -14.42 -25.43 2.09
N THR A 210 -14.11 -25.53 3.38
CA THR A 210 -14.55 -26.65 4.23
C THR A 210 -15.80 -26.33 5.05
N HIS A 211 -16.03 -25.06 5.41
CA HIS A 211 -17.09 -24.62 6.33
C HIS A 211 -18.08 -23.62 5.71
N ALA A 212 -18.00 -23.31 4.42
CA ALA A 212 -18.99 -22.45 3.76
C ALA A 212 -20.38 -23.10 3.75
N GLN A 213 -21.32 -22.51 4.49
CA GLN A 213 -22.72 -22.92 4.47
C GLN A 213 -23.54 -22.27 3.34
N ARG A 214 -23.02 -21.19 2.73
CA ARG A 214 -23.67 -20.45 1.65
C ARG A 214 -22.78 -20.51 0.42
N GLY A 215 -23.37 -20.84 -0.73
CA GLY A 215 -22.67 -20.84 -2.02
C GLY A 215 -22.34 -19.43 -2.54
N PRO A 216 -21.63 -19.33 -3.67
CA PRO A 216 -21.21 -18.05 -4.27
C PRO A 216 -22.38 -17.13 -4.66
N GLN A 217 -23.61 -17.65 -4.71
CA GLN A 217 -24.81 -16.87 -4.97
C GLN A 217 -25.06 -15.77 -3.94
N VAL A 218 -24.51 -15.88 -2.72
CA VAL A 218 -24.65 -14.88 -1.66
C VAL A 218 -24.10 -13.50 -2.06
N VAL A 219 -23.19 -13.46 -3.04
CA VAL A 219 -22.61 -12.21 -3.56
C VAL A 219 -23.61 -11.41 -4.41
N PHE A 220 -24.58 -12.10 -5.03
CA PHE A 220 -25.64 -11.47 -5.81
C PHE A 220 -26.87 -11.13 -4.97
N ASP A 221 -26.97 -11.68 -3.77
CA ASP A 221 -27.97 -11.27 -2.80
C ASP A 221 -27.52 -9.94 -2.18
N THR A 222 -27.95 -8.83 -2.78
CA THR A 222 -27.66 -7.48 -2.28
C THR A 222 -28.56 -7.06 -1.12
N GLY A 223 -29.44 -7.94 -0.64
CA GLY A 223 -30.50 -7.60 0.30
C GLY A 223 -31.50 -6.64 -0.34
N ALA A 224 -31.89 -5.60 0.40
CA ALA A 224 -32.85 -4.59 -0.04
C ALA A 224 -32.20 -3.19 -0.23
N PRO A 225 -31.32 -3.02 -1.24
CA PRO A 225 -30.66 -1.75 -1.48
C PRO A 225 -31.70 -0.65 -1.79
N GLY A 226 -31.62 0.47 -1.07
CA GLY A 226 -32.47 1.64 -1.33
C GLY A 226 -33.81 1.69 -0.60
N GLN A 227 -34.14 0.74 0.28
CA GLN A 227 -35.36 0.84 1.11
C GLN A 227 -35.29 1.94 2.17
N GLN A 228 -34.08 2.28 2.63
CA GLN A 228 -33.87 3.36 3.60
C GLN A 228 -33.31 4.60 2.91
N PRO A 229 -33.86 5.81 3.20
CA PRO A 229 -33.29 7.06 2.74
C PRO A 229 -31.80 7.15 3.11
N GLY A 230 -30.94 7.48 2.15
CA GLY A 230 -29.49 7.59 2.39
C GLY A 230 -28.69 6.29 2.23
N TYR A 231 -29.32 5.16 1.88
CA TYR A 231 -28.60 3.89 1.65
C TYR A 231 -27.48 4.01 0.60
N VAL A 232 -27.67 4.81 -0.46
CA VAL A 232 -26.62 5.04 -1.47
C VAL A 232 -25.37 5.66 -0.84
N TRP A 233 -25.54 6.60 0.08
CA TRP A 233 -24.41 7.21 0.79
C TRP A 233 -23.76 6.21 1.74
N ALA A 234 -24.54 5.42 2.48
CA ALA A 234 -24.01 4.35 3.32
C ALA A 234 -23.23 3.30 2.50
N TRP A 235 -23.73 2.95 1.32
CA TRP A 235 -23.06 2.06 0.39
C TRP A 235 -21.74 2.65 -0.12
N ILE A 236 -21.69 3.93 -0.49
CA ILE A 236 -20.42 4.60 -0.85
C ILE A 236 -19.45 4.62 0.35
N MET A 237 -19.94 4.90 1.55
CA MET A 237 -19.10 4.89 2.76
C MET A 237 -18.55 3.50 3.06
N SER A 238 -19.28 2.43 2.75
CA SER A 238 -18.77 1.06 2.89
C SER A 238 -17.54 0.82 2.00
N GLY A 239 -17.47 1.48 0.83
CA GLY A 239 -16.31 1.43 -0.07
C GLY A 239 -15.01 1.98 0.52
N LEU A 240 -15.08 2.75 1.61
CA LEU A 240 -13.89 3.22 2.34
C LEU A 240 -13.04 2.05 2.84
N MET A 241 -13.66 0.94 3.23
CA MET A 241 -12.93 -0.28 3.59
C MET A 241 -12.12 -0.80 2.41
N ALA A 242 -12.75 -0.97 1.24
CA ALA A 242 -12.06 -1.45 0.04
C ALA A 242 -10.93 -0.49 -0.37
N ALA A 243 -11.15 0.82 -0.23
CA ALA A 243 -10.14 1.83 -0.53
C ALA A 243 -8.95 1.71 0.42
N TYR A 244 -9.21 1.55 1.72
CA TYR A 244 -8.18 1.40 2.74
C TYR A 244 -7.36 0.12 2.52
N VAL A 245 -7.98 -1.02 2.17
CA VAL A 245 -7.25 -2.28 1.86
C VAL A 245 -6.23 -2.04 0.74
N MET A 246 -6.55 -1.17 -0.21
CA MET A 246 -5.70 -0.89 -1.36
C MET A 246 -4.69 0.25 -1.10
N VAL A 247 -4.64 0.85 0.10
CA VAL A 247 -3.62 1.82 0.50
C VAL A 247 -2.32 1.06 0.75
N GLY A 248 -1.46 1.01 -0.26
CA GLY A 248 -0.16 0.32 -0.20
C GLY A 248 0.56 0.27 -1.54
N PHE A 249 -0.18 0.40 -2.65
CA PHE A 249 0.40 0.41 -4.00
C PHE A 249 1.39 1.56 -4.24
N GLY A 250 1.25 2.69 -3.52
CA GLY A 250 2.15 3.84 -3.64
C GLY A 250 3.61 3.50 -3.25
N SER A 251 3.79 2.67 -2.22
CA SER A 251 5.11 2.21 -1.78
C SER A 251 5.77 1.29 -2.81
N ALA A 252 4.98 0.54 -3.59
CA ALA A 252 5.49 -0.25 -4.71
C ALA A 252 6.11 0.65 -5.80
N GLY A 253 5.52 1.80 -6.07
CA GLY A 253 6.03 2.79 -7.03
C GLY A 253 7.38 3.37 -6.63
N GLU A 254 7.56 3.68 -5.34
CA GLU A 254 8.84 4.17 -4.81
C GLU A 254 9.96 3.12 -4.91
N LEU A 255 9.64 1.86 -4.65
CA LEU A 255 10.59 0.75 -4.78
C LEU A 255 10.89 0.38 -6.22
N ALA A 256 9.92 0.58 -7.13
CA ALA A 256 10.09 0.33 -8.55
C ALA A 256 11.17 1.24 -9.16
N VAL A 257 11.31 2.49 -8.69
CA VAL A 257 12.39 3.39 -9.12
C VAL A 257 13.78 2.81 -8.79
N GLY A 258 13.89 2.05 -7.70
CA GLY A 258 15.13 1.34 -7.32
C GLY A 258 15.38 0.02 -8.06
N SER A 259 14.45 -0.44 -8.89
CA SER A 259 14.52 -1.74 -9.59
C SER A 259 14.88 -1.59 -11.06
N GLY A 260 15.68 -2.51 -11.61
CA GLY A 260 16.37 -2.52 -12.91
C GLY A 260 15.52 -2.40 -14.18
N TRP A 261 14.51 -1.55 -14.24
CA TRP A 261 13.68 -1.36 -15.43
C TRP A 261 14.52 -0.80 -16.59
N PRO A 262 14.60 -1.51 -17.74
CA PRO A 262 15.01 -0.91 -19.00
C PRO A 262 13.85 -0.07 -19.51
N GLU A 263 14.09 1.20 -19.83
CA GLU A 263 13.08 2.11 -20.36
C GLU A 263 12.40 1.58 -21.65
N PRO A 264 11.10 1.82 -21.84
CA PRO A 264 10.53 1.87 -23.18
C PRO A 264 11.08 3.13 -23.87
N ARG A 265 11.89 2.92 -24.92
CA ARG A 265 12.48 3.96 -25.79
C ARG A 265 11.56 5.17 -25.95
N ARG A 266 11.92 6.32 -25.36
CA ARG A 266 11.19 7.57 -25.56
C ARG A 266 11.15 7.97 -27.03
N PHE A 267 9.95 8.37 -27.47
CA PHE A 267 9.78 9.30 -28.58
C PHE A 267 10.47 10.62 -28.19
N ARG A 268 11.62 10.89 -28.83
CA ARG A 268 12.40 12.12 -28.66
C ARG A 268 11.56 13.29 -29.15
N LEU A 269 10.92 14.05 -28.26
CA LEU A 269 10.34 15.33 -28.64
C LEU A 269 11.48 16.29 -29.01
N PRO A 270 11.43 16.96 -30.18
CA PRO A 270 12.49 17.85 -30.59
C PRO A 270 12.51 19.12 -29.73
N GLY A 271 13.59 19.26 -28.95
CA GLY A 271 14.25 20.54 -28.68
C GLY A 271 13.50 21.58 -27.85
N HIS A 272 13.85 21.67 -26.57
CA HIS A 272 14.00 22.97 -25.90
C HIS A 272 15.29 22.97 -25.08
N ARG A 273 16.34 23.55 -25.66
CA ARG A 273 17.56 23.92 -24.92
C ARG A 273 17.20 25.09 -24.02
N TYR A 274 17.08 24.87 -22.71
CA TYR A 274 17.25 25.96 -21.77
C TYR A 274 18.75 26.27 -21.66
N ARG A 275 19.14 27.45 -22.18
CA ARG A 275 20.44 28.06 -21.89
C ARG A 275 20.45 28.47 -20.41
N ARG A 276 21.63 28.22 -19.81
CA ARG A 276 22.14 28.60 -18.48
C ARG A 276 21.41 29.72 -17.76
#